data_AF-A0A925P878-F1
#
_entry.id   AF-A0A925P878-F1
#
_cell.length_a   1.000
_cell.length_b   1.000
_cell.length_c   1.000
_cell.angle_alpha   90.00
_cell.angle_beta   90.00
_cell.angle_gamma   90.00
#
_symmetry.space_group_name_H-M   'P 1'
#
loop_
_entity.id
_entity.type
_entity.pdbx_description
1 polymer ?
#
loop_
_entity_poly.entity_id
_entity_poly.type
_entity_poly.pdbx_seq_one_letter_code
_entity_poly.pdbx_strand_id
1 'polypeptide(L)'
;VRQLEQFLPICGYCKKIRDDSNYWQQIESYINARTGTDFSHSICPDCYANVVQPQLDALRRETVAQAAEVGAAPSTLPSGSDPRHKPHARRTH
;
A
#
# COMPACT_ATOMS: atom_id res chain seq x y z
N VAL A 1 -25.62 30.19 11.12
CA VAL A 1 -25.22 29.08 12.01
C VAL A 1 -24.58 28.01 11.14
N ARG A 2 -23.27 27.76 11.24
CA ARG A 2 -22.58 26.72 10.46
C ARG A 2 -22.94 25.36 11.09
N GLN A 3 -23.62 24.51 10.32
CA GLN A 3 -24.14 23.22 10.78
C GLN A 3 -23.00 22.22 11.06
N LEU A 4 -23.32 21.21 11.86
CA LEU A 4 -22.43 20.12 12.31
C LEU A 4 -21.96 19.21 11.15
N GLU A 5 -21.20 19.74 10.19
CA GLU A 5 -20.42 18.95 9.21
C GLU A 5 -19.16 18.33 9.85
N GLN A 6 -19.11 18.22 11.18
CA GLN A 6 -17.87 17.97 11.91
C GLN A 6 -17.60 16.50 12.20
N PHE A 7 -18.51 15.59 11.82
CA PHE A 7 -18.37 14.17 12.10
C PHE A 7 -18.74 13.29 10.90
N LEU A 8 -17.75 12.58 10.37
CA LEU A 8 -17.95 11.54 9.37
C LEU A 8 -18.20 10.20 10.06
N PRO A 9 -19.35 9.54 9.83
CA PRO A 9 -19.59 8.21 10.36
C PRO A 9 -18.63 7.20 9.73
N ILE A 10 -17.74 6.64 10.54
CA ILE A 10 -16.73 5.65 10.14
C ILE A 10 -17.03 4.30 10.79
N CYS A 11 -16.88 3.21 10.05
CA CYS A 11 -16.97 1.86 10.61
C CYS A 11 -15.76 1.57 11.53
N GLY A 12 -16.02 1.20 12.78
CA GLY A 12 -14.96 0.90 13.76
C GLY A 12 -14.01 -0.24 13.34
N TYR A 13 -14.50 -1.20 12.55
CA TYR A 13 -13.74 -2.37 12.10
C TYR A 13 -12.98 -2.11 10.80
N CYS A 14 -13.68 -1.75 9.72
CA CYS A 14 -13.08 -1.66 8.39
C CYS A 14 -12.75 -0.22 7.94
N LYS A 15 -13.00 0.77 8.80
CA LYS A 15 -12.71 2.20 8.58
C LYS A 15 -13.37 2.84 7.34
N LYS A 16 -14.33 2.17 6.70
CA LYS A 16 -15.15 2.76 5.63
C LYS A 16 -15.98 3.93 6.17
N ILE A 17 -16.18 4.95 5.33
CA ILE A 17 -17.07 6.09 5.61
C ILE A 17 -18.46 5.76 5.06
N ARG A 18 -19.49 6.08 5.86
CA ARG A 18 -20.88 6.04 5.42
C ARG A 18 -21.27 7.40 4.83
N ASP A 19 -21.80 7.40 3.61
CA ASP A 19 -22.35 8.61 3.01
C ASP A 19 -23.85 8.81 3.33
N ASP A 20 -24.40 9.93 2.85
CA ASP A 20 -25.80 10.32 3.09
C ASP A 20 -26.81 9.39 2.42
N SER A 21 -26.37 8.60 1.43
CA SER A 21 -27.17 7.56 0.76
C SER A 21 -27.06 6.20 1.47
N ASN A 22 -26.45 6.17 2.66
CA ASN A 22 -26.23 4.98 3.47
C ASN A 22 -25.30 3.94 2.82
N TYR A 23 -24.47 4.34 1.86
CA TYR A 23 -23.44 3.48 1.27
C TYR A 23 -22.11 3.60 2.03
N TRP A 24 -21.41 2.47 2.12
CA TRP A 24 -20.10 2.38 2.74
C TRP A 24 -19.00 2.37 1.69
N GLN A 25 -18.16 3.39 1.71
CA GLN A 25 -17.07 3.59 0.77
C GLN A 25 -15.72 3.76 1.47
N GLN A 26 -14.64 3.54 0.72
CA GLN A 26 -13.28 3.75 1.21
C GLN A 26 -13.04 5.24 1.47
N ILE A 27 -12.14 5.55 2.41
CA ILE A 27 -11.85 6.95 2.81
C ILE A 27 -11.29 7.72 1.63
N GLU A 28 -10.38 7.11 0.88
CA GLU A 28 -9.73 7.65 -0.31
C GLU A 28 -10.77 8.05 -1.35
N SER A 29 -11.74 7.17 -1.63
CA SER A 29 -12.84 7.45 -2.57
C SER A 29 -13.72 8.60 -2.09
N TYR A 30 -14.05 8.64 -0.81
CA TYR A 30 -14.90 9.68 -0.22
C TYR A 30 -14.26 11.07 -0.31
N ILE A 31 -12.95 11.16 -0.02
CA ILE A 31 -12.20 12.42 -0.09
C ILE A 31 -11.97 12.83 -1.55
N ASN A 32 -11.54 11.90 -2.40
CA ASN A 32 -11.35 12.14 -3.83
C ASN A 32 -12.62 12.72 -4.48
N ALA A 33 -13.80 12.14 -4.19
CA ALA A 33 -15.07 12.63 -4.72
C ALA A 33 -15.41 14.08 -4.30
N ARG A 34 -14.85 14.58 -3.19
CA ARG A 34 -15.10 15.93 -2.66
C ARG A 34 -14.01 16.95 -2.96
N THR A 35 -12.76 16.50 -3.09
CA THR A 35 -11.60 17.39 -3.27
C THR A 35 -10.92 17.24 -4.63
N GLY A 36 -11.24 16.18 -5.38
CA GLY A 36 -10.55 15.82 -6.62
C GLY A 36 -9.11 15.36 -6.41
N THR A 37 -8.72 14.98 -5.19
CA THR A 37 -7.34 14.60 -4.85
C THR A 37 -7.15 13.09 -4.93
N ASP A 38 -6.12 12.64 -5.66
CA ASP A 38 -5.72 11.23 -5.70
C ASP A 38 -4.74 10.89 -4.57
N PHE A 39 -4.83 9.65 -4.08
CA PHE A 39 -3.98 9.14 -3.01
C PHE A 39 -2.94 8.14 -3.55
N SER A 40 -1.69 8.27 -3.10
CA SER A 40 -0.63 7.29 -3.33
C SER A 40 -0.40 6.43 -2.09
N HIS A 41 -0.05 5.16 -2.28
CA HIS A 41 0.23 4.21 -1.19
C HIS A 41 1.73 3.91 -1.07
N SER A 42 2.53 4.94 -0.73
CA SER A 42 3.97 4.79 -0.50
C SER A 42 4.29 4.31 0.92
N ILE A 43 5.40 3.61 1.08
CA ILE A 43 5.93 3.20 2.40
C ILE A 43 6.96 4.23 2.85
N CYS A 44 6.81 4.78 4.06
CA CYS A 44 7.79 5.72 4.61
C CYS A 44 9.09 5.00 5.04
N PRO A 45 10.22 5.72 5.16
CA PRO A 45 11.49 5.12 5.58
C PRO A 45 11.41 4.35 6.91
N ASP A 46 10.65 4.85 7.87
CA ASP A 46 10.51 4.23 9.20
C ASP A 46 9.77 2.89 9.12
N CYS A 47 8.65 2.83 8.40
CA CYS A 47 7.91 1.59 8.17
C CYS A 47 8.76 0.61 7.37
N TYR A 48 9.54 1.10 6.41
CA TYR A 48 10.43 0.25 5.64
C TYR A 48 11.50 -0.40 6.53
N ALA A 49 12.17 0.37 7.38
CA ALA A 49 13.22 -0.12 8.26
C ALA A 49 12.70 -1.05 9.37
N ASN A 50 11.54 -0.75 9.94
CA ASN A 50 11.06 -1.43 11.15
C ASN A 50 10.04 -2.54 10.88
N VAL A 51 9.38 -2.55 9.71
CA VAL A 51 8.36 -3.55 9.37
C VAL A 51 8.77 -4.33 8.13
N VAL A 52 9.03 -3.64 7.03
CA VAL A 52 9.27 -4.29 5.74
C VAL A 52 10.60 -5.05 5.72
N GLN A 53 11.70 -4.42 6.15
CA GLN A 53 13.02 -5.05 6.17
C GLN A 53 13.05 -6.31 7.05
N PRO A 54 12.58 -6.29 8.31
CA PRO A 54 12.53 -7.50 9.13
C PRO A 54 11.70 -8.63 8.52
N GLN A 55 10.57 -8.30 7.88
CA GLN A 55 9.74 -9.28 7.18
C GLN A 55 10.46 -9.88 5.97
N LEU A 56 11.10 -9.05 5.15
CA LEU A 56 11.89 -9.51 4.02
C LEU A 56 13.06 -10.39 4.47
N ASP A 57 13.74 -10.03 5.56
CA ASP A 57 14.85 -10.82 6.10
C ASP A 57 14.40 -12.14 6.72
N ALA A 58 13.21 -12.19 7.34
CA ALA A 58 12.59 -13.44 7.76
C ALA A 58 12.31 -14.36 6.56
N LEU A 59 11.64 -13.85 5.54
CA LEU A 59 11.34 -14.59 4.32
C LEU A 59 12.61 -15.06 3.59
N ARG A 60 13.65 -14.22 3.52
CA ARG A 60 14.95 -14.59 2.93
C ARG A 60 15.60 -15.73 3.70
N ARG A 61 15.59 -15.71 5.03
CA ARG A 61 16.14 -16.79 5.86
C ARG A 61 15.40 -18.10 5.66
N GLU A 62 14.07 -18.05 5.61
CA GLU A 62 13.23 -19.22 5.30
C GLU A 62 13.57 -19.78 3.91
N THR A 63 13.69 -18.91 2.91
CA THR A 63 14.01 -19.31 1.52
C THR A 63 15.41 -19.94 1.43
N VAL A 64 16.41 -19.41 2.15
CA VAL A 64 17.77 -19.97 2.19
C VAL A 64 17.79 -21.33 2.91
N ALA A 65 17.06 -21.48 4.02
CA ALA A 65 16.89 -22.77 4.68
C ALA A 65 16.26 -23.80 3.74
N GLN A 66 15.21 -23.38 3.01
CA GLN A 66 14.52 -24.17 1.99
C GLN A 66 15.39 -24.56 0.80
N ALA A 67 16.32 -23.70 0.38
CA ALA A 67 17.25 -24.03 -0.69
C ALA A 67 18.32 -25.05 -0.25
N ALA A 68 18.77 -24.98 1.01
CA ALA A 68 19.77 -25.89 1.56
C ALA A 68 19.25 -27.33 1.68
N GLU A 69 17.97 -27.51 2.00
CA GLU A 69 17.35 -28.84 2.12
C GLU A 69 17.13 -29.55 0.77
N VAL A 70 16.97 -28.81 -0.33
CA VAL A 70 16.83 -29.38 -1.69
C VAL A 70 18.13 -29.45 -2.49
N GLY A 71 19.26 -29.09 -1.88
CA GLY A 71 20.58 -29.11 -2.55
C GLY A 71 20.69 -28.14 -3.73
N ALA A 72 19.81 -27.13 -3.81
CA ALA A 72 19.88 -26.09 -4.84
C ALA A 72 20.85 -24.99 -4.36
N ALA A 73 21.88 -24.69 -5.16
CA ALA A 73 22.74 -23.54 -4.89
C ALA A 73 21.88 -22.26 -4.82
N PRO A 74 22.13 -21.33 -3.88
CA PRO A 74 21.42 -20.06 -3.79
C PRO A 74 21.82 -19.17 -4.97
N SER A 75 21.30 -19.49 -6.14
CA SER A 75 21.69 -18.89 -7.40
C SER A 75 20.89 -17.61 -7.54
N THR A 76 21.52 -16.50 -7.14
CA THR A 76 21.23 -15.11 -7.54
C THR A 76 19.77 -14.68 -7.42
N LEU A 77 19.52 -13.77 -6.46
CA LEU A 77 18.39 -12.83 -6.55
C LEU A 77 18.25 -12.34 -8.00
N PRO A 78 17.07 -12.49 -8.65
CA PRO A 78 16.86 -11.86 -9.93
C PRO A 78 16.91 -10.35 -9.65
N SER A 79 17.97 -9.70 -10.11
CA SER A 79 18.05 -8.25 -10.16
C SER A 79 16.81 -7.77 -10.90
N GLY A 80 15.86 -7.20 -10.18
CA GLY A 80 14.54 -6.85 -10.67
C GLY A 80 14.62 -5.75 -11.72
N SER A 81 14.84 -6.12 -12.97
CA SER A 81 14.35 -5.36 -14.12
C SER A 81 12.94 -5.84 -14.39
N ASP A 82 11.94 -5.18 -13.79
CA ASP A 82 10.54 -5.41 -14.12
C ASP A 82 10.28 -4.98 -15.58
N PRO A 83 10.00 -5.90 -16.51
CA PRO A 83 9.71 -5.53 -17.90
C PRO A 83 8.38 -4.77 -18.05
N ARG A 84 7.57 -4.63 -16.98
CA ARG A 84 6.31 -3.88 -16.97
C ARG A 84 6.42 -2.46 -16.45
N HIS A 85 7.60 -2.00 -16.00
CA HIS A 85 7.79 -0.59 -15.68
C HIS A 85 7.91 0.24 -16.95
N LYS A 86 6.76 0.58 -17.57
CA LYS A 86 6.72 1.66 -18.56
C LYS A 86 7.05 2.97 -17.85
N PRO A 87 8.02 3.77 -18.31
CA PRO A 87 8.18 5.12 -17.81
C PRO A 87 6.88 5.89 -18.12
N HIS A 88 6.17 6.34 -17.09
CA HIS A 88 5.10 7.31 -17.26
C HIS A 88 5.75 8.58 -17.78
N ALA A 89 5.57 8.87 -19.07
CA ALA A 89 5.94 10.15 -19.66
C ALA A 89 5.25 11.24 -18.84
N ARG A 90 6.03 12.13 -18.21
CA ARG A 90 5.51 13.38 -17.65
C ARG A 90 4.76 14.10 -18.76
N ARG A 91 3.43 14.14 -18.69
CA ARG A 91 2.67 15.16 -19.39
C ARG A 91 3.01 16.47 -18.71
N THR A 92 3.95 17.20 -19.29
CA THR A 92 4.08 18.64 -19.04
C THR A 92 2.81 19.29 -19.58
N HIS A 93 2.13 20.05 -18.73
CA HIS A 93 1.04 20.95 -19.13
C HIS A 93 1.55 22.05 -20.05
#